data_AF-A0A359H0A0-F1
#
_entry.id   AF-A0A359H0A0-F1
#
_cell.length_a   1.000
_cell.length_b   1.000
_cell.length_c   1.000
_cell.angle_alpha   90.00
_cell.angle_beta   90.00
_cell.angle_gamma   90.00
#
_symmetry.space_group_name_H-M   'P 1'
#
loop_
_entity.id
_entity.type
_entity.pdbx_description
1 polymer ?
#
loop_
_entity_poly.entity_id
_entity_poly.type
_entity_poly.pdbx_seq_one_letter_code
_entity_poly.pdbx_strand_id
1 'polypeptide(L)' 'FSDLIGVSRQSTVMAFQFGDGFTNMLTPTSGVLIAVLSIARIPYAKWFKWVLPFVLLLILVGFLLLLPTIFMDLNGF' A
#
# COMPACT_ATOMS: atom_id res chain seq x y z
N PHE A 1 9.72 13.98 11.46
CA PHE A 1 10.51 12.73 11.53
C PHE A 1 11.37 12.52 10.30
N SER A 2 10.83 12.61 9.08
CA SER A 2 11.59 12.45 7.83
C SER A 2 12.94 13.21 7.82
N ASP A 3 12.92 14.52 8.07
CA ASP A 3 14.14 15.35 8.12
C ASP A 3 15.11 14.97 9.24
N LEU A 4 14.62 14.37 10.34
CA LEU A 4 15.45 13.96 11.48
C LEU A 4 16.22 12.66 11.19
N ILE A 5 15.75 11.86 10.25
CA ILE A 5 16.37 10.59 9.84
C ILE A 5 17.06 10.69 8.47
N GLY A 6 17.21 11.91 7.92
CA GLY A 6 17.87 12.15 6.64
C GLY A 6 17.09 11.62 5.43
N VAL A 7 15.79 11.35 5.57
CA VAL A 7 14.92 10.89 4.47
C VAL A 7 14.07 12.05 4.00
N SER A 8 13.82 12.16 2.71
CA SER A 8 12.99 13.24 2.20
C SER A 8 11.52 13.08 2.51
N ARG A 9 10.85 14.22 2.71
CA ARG A 9 9.40 14.27 2.99
C ARG A 9 8.60 13.56 1.92
N GLN A 10 9.00 13.67 0.65
CA GLN A 10 8.30 13.07 -0.47
C GLN A 10 8.41 11.55 -0.47
N SER A 11 9.59 11.00 -0.13
CA SER A 11 9.77 9.57 0.09
C SER A 11 8.85 9.05 1.19
N THR A 12 8.72 9.79 2.29
CA THR A 12 7.80 9.45 3.39
C THR A 12 6.33 9.46 2.95
N VAL A 13 5.92 10.45 2.16
CA VAL A 13 4.55 10.55 1.64
C VAL A 13 4.24 9.44 0.61
N MET A 14 5.21 9.08 -0.24
CA MET A 14 5.10 7.93 -1.15
C MET A 14 4.97 6.61 -0.39
N ALA A 15 5.82 6.40 0.61
CA ALA A 15 5.76 5.19 1.46
C ALA A 15 4.38 5.05 2.14
N PHE A 16 3.84 6.16 2.65
CA PHE A 16 2.51 6.18 3.23
C PHE A 16 1.41 5.85 2.20
N GLN A 17 1.44 6.49 1.03
CA GLN A 17 0.43 6.26 -0.03
C GLN A 17 0.43 4.83 -0.54
N PHE A 18 1.60 4.22 -0.71
CA PHE A 18 1.71 2.81 -1.08
C PHE A 18 1.09 1.91 0.00
N GLY A 19 1.46 2.12 1.27
CA GLY A 19 0.90 1.35 2.38
C GLY A 19 -0.63 1.48 2.52
N ASP A 20 -1.15 2.71 2.46
CA ASP A 20 -2.58 3.00 2.55
C ASP A 20 -3.36 2.37 1.39
N GLY A 21 -2.89 2.57 0.14
CA GLY A 21 -3.53 2.02 -1.05
C GLY A 21 -3.61 0.49 -1.04
N PHE A 22 -2.55 -0.20 -0.63
CA PHE A 22 -2.51 -1.66 -0.63
C PHE A 22 -3.40 -2.26 0.47
N THR A 23 -3.35 -1.68 1.66
CA THR A 23 -4.11 -2.20 2.82
C THR A 23 -5.61 -1.94 2.70
N ASN A 24 -6.03 -0.88 1.99
CA ASN A 24 -7.44 -0.61 1.70
C ASN A 24 -8.16 -1.74 0.94
N MET A 25 -7.41 -2.60 0.22
CA MET A 25 -7.97 -3.80 -0.45
C MET A 25 -8.36 -4.92 0.53
N LEU A 26 -7.86 -4.84 1.77
CA LEU A 26 -8.09 -5.78 2.86
C LEU A 26 -9.01 -5.22 3.94
N THR A 27 -9.12 -3.90 4.09
CA THR A 27 -9.78 -3.28 5.24
C THR A 27 -11.27 -3.67 5.35
N PRO A 28 -11.69 -4.43 6.40
CA PRO A 28 -13.07 -4.89 6.54
C PRO A 28 -14.05 -3.76 6.88
N THR A 29 -13.54 -2.62 7.35
CA THR A 29 -14.30 -1.40 7.63
C THR A 29 -14.45 -0.48 6.42
N SER A 30 -13.87 -0.86 5.26
CA SER A 30 -14.06 -0.12 4.01
C SER A 30 -15.46 -0.36 3.46
N GLY A 31 -16.35 0.63 3.61
CA GLY A 31 -17.71 0.57 3.11
C GLY A 31 -17.78 0.30 1.59
N VAL A 32 -16.83 0.85 0.83
CA VAL A 32 -16.73 0.63 -0.63
C VAL A 32 -16.39 -0.83 -0.93
N LEU A 33 -15.40 -1.42 -0.24
CA LEU A 33 -15.03 -2.82 -0.44
C LEU A 33 -16.20 -3.76 -0.11
N ILE A 34 -16.83 -3.56 1.05
CA ILE A 34 -17.96 -4.40 1.48
C ILE A 34 -19.15 -4.26 0.53
N ALA A 35 -19.45 -3.05 0.03
CA ALA A 35 -20.52 -2.82 -0.93
C ALA A 35 -20.27 -3.59 -2.25
N VAL A 36 -19.06 -3.50 -2.82
CA VAL A 36 -18.70 -4.20 -4.06
C VAL A 36 -18.75 -5.72 -3.89
N LEU A 37 -18.20 -6.24 -2.78
CA LEU A 37 -18.25 -7.67 -2.48
C LEU A 37 -19.68 -8.17 -2.29
N SER A 38 -20.56 -7.36 -1.70
CA SER A 38 -21.98 -7.68 -1.52
C SER A 38 -22.70 -7.77 -2.86
N ILE A 39 -22.46 -6.82 -3.78
CA ILE A 39 -23.02 -6.84 -5.13
C ILE A 39 -22.53 -8.07 -5.91
N ALA A 40 -21.23 -8.39 -5.79
CA ALA A 40 -20.61 -9.55 -6.43
C ALA A 40 -20.95 -10.90 -5.74
N ARG A 41 -21.66 -10.89 -4.60
CA ARG A 41 -21.97 -12.06 -3.76
C ARG A 41 -20.71 -12.85 -3.34
N ILE A 42 -19.62 -12.15 -3.06
CA ILE A 42 -18.35 -12.74 -2.61
C ILE A 42 -18.22 -12.56 -1.09
N PRO A 43 -18.13 -13.64 -0.29
CA PRO A 43 -17.85 -13.52 1.12
C PRO A 43 -16.48 -12.86 1.37
N TYR A 44 -16.42 -11.89 2.29
CA TYR A 44 -15.17 -11.18 2.61
C TYR A 44 -14.02 -12.13 2.98
N ALA A 45 -14.27 -13.18 3.77
CA ALA A 45 -13.23 -14.14 4.14
C ALA A 45 -12.61 -14.87 2.92
N LYS A 46 -13.40 -15.08 1.85
CA LYS A 46 -12.92 -15.65 0.60
C LYS A 46 -12.10 -14.63 -0.19
N TRP A 47 -12.58 -13.38 -0.27
CA TRP A 47 -11.85 -12.28 -0.89
C TRP A 47 -10.49 -12.04 -0.23
N PHE A 48 -10.47 -11.95 1.11
CA PHE A 48 -9.25 -11.71 1.88
C PHE A 48 -8.16 -12.72 1.54
N LYS A 49 -8.47 -14.03 1.57
CA LYS A 49 -7.50 -15.08 1.23
C LYS A 49 -7.05 -15.03 -0.23
N TRP A 50 -7.93 -14.60 -1.13
CA TRP A 50 -7.64 -14.51 -2.56
C TRP A 50 -6.74 -13.31 -2.90
N VAL A 51 -6.99 -12.15 -2.29
CA VAL A 51 -6.24 -10.91 -2.56
C VAL A 51 -4.95 -10.80 -1.76
N LEU A 52 -4.82 -11.52 -0.63
CA LEU A 52 -3.63 -11.50 0.23
C LEU A 52 -2.30 -11.75 -0.51
N PRO A 53 -2.14 -12.78 -1.37
CA PRO A 53 -0.88 -12.97 -2.10
C PRO A 53 -0.54 -11.80 -3.02
N PHE A 54 -1.55 -11.15 -3.61
CA PHE A 54 -1.36 -9.97 -4.44
C PHE A 54 -0.92 -8.75 -3.60
N VAL A 55 -1.54 -8.54 -2.44
CA VAL A 55 -1.13 -7.46 -1.51
C VAL A 55 0.29 -7.66 -1.02
N LEU A 56 0.70 -8.90 -0.70
CA LEU A 56 2.08 -9.20 -0.30
C LEU A 56 3.07 -8.90 -1.43
N LEU A 57 2.71 -9.22 -2.68
CA LEU A 57 3.51 -8.86 -3.85
C LEU A 57 3.63 -7.34 -4.00
N LEU A 58 2.54 -6.60 -3.84
CA LEU A 58 2.55 -5.13 -3.90
C LEU A 58 3.39 -4.51 -2.79
N ILE A 59 3.35 -5.05 -1.57
CA ILE A 59 4.23 -4.61 -0.47
C ILE A 59 5.69 -4.81 -0.84
N LEU A 60 6.04 -5.97 -1.40
CA LEU A 60 7.41 -6.27 -1.81
C LEU A 60 7.87 -5.35 -2.95
N VAL A 61 7.05 -5.17 -3.98
CA VAL A 61 7.34 -4.27 -5.09
C VAL A 61 7.45 -2.81 -4.61
N GLY A 62 6.50 -2.37 -3.78
CA GLY A 62 6.51 -1.02 -3.19
C GLY A 62 7.75 -0.78 -2.34
N PHE A 63 8.17 -1.76 -1.54
CA PHE A 63 9.42 -1.69 -0.79
C PHE A 63 10.63 -1.52 -1.71
N LEU A 64 10.74 -2.33 -2.77
CA LEU A 64 11.84 -2.24 -3.74
C LEU A 64 11.84 -0.88 -4.47
N LEU A 65 10.67 -0.35 -4.80
CA LEU A 65 10.54 0.96 -5.46
C LEU A 65 10.91 2.15 -4.55
N LEU A 66 10.86 1.98 -3.23
CA LEU A 66 11.27 3.00 -2.27
C LEU A 66 12.79 2.97 -1.99
N LEU A 67 13.51 1.90 -2.33
CA LEU A 67 14.97 1.84 -2.10
C LEU A 67 15.73 2.94 -2.86
N PRO A 68 15.47 3.19 -4.17
CA PRO A 68 16.14 4.27 -4.89
C PRO A 68 15.93 5.65 -4.27
N THR A 69 14.77 5.93 -3.67
CA THR A 69 14.49 7.23 -3.05
C THR A 69 15.29 7.48 -1.78
N ILE A 70 15.99 6.47 -1.26
CA ILE A 70 16.88 6.56 -0.10
C ILE A 70 18.35 6.53 -0.52
N PHE A 71 18.71 5.72 -1.53
CA PHE A 71 20.11 5.49 -1.91
C PHE A 71 20.59 6.32 -3.10
N MET A 72 19.68 6.89 -3.89
CA MET A 72 20.01 7.69 -5.07
C MET A 72 19.50 9.12 -4.90
N ASP A 73 20.32 10.09 -5.31
CA ASP A 73 19.87 11.48 -5.47
C ASP A 73 18.93 11.57 -6.67
N LEU A 74 17.63 11.42 -6.39
CA LEU A 74 16.57 11.53 -7.38
C LEU A 74 16.05 12.96 -7.38
N ASN A 75 16.08 13.60 -8.54
CA ASN A 75 15.62 14.99 -8.66
C ASN A 75 14.12 15.07 -8.34
N GLY A 76 13.76 15.85 -7.33
CA GLY A 76 12.40 15.93 -6.79
C GLY A 76 12.15 15.05 -5.57
N PHE A 77 13.08 14.19 -5.16
CA PHE A 77 13.08 13.52 -3.86
C PHE A 77 14.21 14.03 -2.98
#